data_AF-A0A7W0V3P1-F1
#
_entry.id   AF-A0A7W0V3P1-F1
#
_cell.length_a   1.000
_cell.length_b   1.000
_cell.length_c   1.000
_cell.angle_alpha   90.00
_cell.angle_beta   90.00
_cell.angle_gamma   90.00
#
_symmetry.space_group_name_H-M   'P 1'
#
loop_
_entity.id
_entity.type
_entity.pdbx_description
1 polymer ?
#
loop_
_entity_poly.entity_id
_entity_poly.type
_entity_poly.pdbx_seq_one_letter_code
_entity_poly.pdbx_strand_id
1 'polypeptide(L)'
;MITQPAVQAATLTVPAGGNLQTAIDSAQPGDTIVLEAGASYTGPITLPYKSGTNTDADWITIRTSAFDSRLPAAGQRVGPEHAGLMPKILSPGGNQPALMTAAYAHHYRFIGIEFMPHDAAAYLRELI
;
A
#
# COMPACT_ATOMS: atom_id res chain seq x y z
N MET A 1 -28.32 -18.44 16.06
CA MET A 1 -28.02 -17.21 15.29
C MET A 1 -26.84 -16.56 15.99
N ILE A 2 -25.62 -16.83 15.54
CA ILE A 2 -24.39 -16.30 16.16
C ILE A 2 -24.01 -15.01 15.44
N THR A 3 -24.20 -13.89 16.11
CA THR A 3 -23.78 -12.56 15.68
C THR A 3 -22.25 -12.53 15.65
N GLN A 4 -21.68 -12.43 14.46
CA GLN A 4 -20.25 -12.20 14.26
C GLN A 4 -19.92 -10.82 14.85
N PRO A 5 -18.97 -10.68 15.80
CA PRO A 5 -18.54 -9.36 16.22
C PRO A 5 -17.88 -8.72 15.00
N ALA A 6 -18.34 -7.53 14.60
CA ALA A 6 -17.60 -6.69 13.68
C ALA A 6 -16.23 -6.45 14.33
N VAL A 7 -15.20 -7.15 13.87
CA VAL A 7 -13.82 -6.87 14.27
C VAL A 7 -13.59 -5.44 13.84
N GLN A 8 -13.43 -4.56 14.82
CA GLN A 8 -13.21 -3.15 14.58
C GLN A 8 -11.97 -3.01 13.70
N ALA A 9 -12.11 -2.32 12.56
CA ALA A 9 -11.02 -2.06 11.63
C ALA A 9 -9.78 -1.56 12.38
N ALA A 10 -8.69 -2.32 12.36
CA ALA A 10 -7.45 -1.95 13.03
C ALA A 10 -6.64 -1.02 12.13
N THR A 11 -5.89 -0.11 12.76
CA THR A 11 -4.93 0.75 12.06
C THR A 11 -3.51 0.27 12.35
N LEU A 12 -2.83 -0.28 11.34
CA LEU A 12 -1.44 -0.74 11.42
C LEU A 12 -0.52 0.35 10.86
N THR A 13 0.25 1.01 11.72
CA THR A 13 1.22 2.02 11.26
C THR A 13 2.57 1.37 10.98
N VAL A 14 3.11 1.62 9.78
CA VAL A 14 4.44 1.17 9.37
C VAL A 14 5.34 2.40 9.28
N PRO A 15 6.28 2.62 10.22
CA PRO A 15 7.21 3.75 10.15
C PRO A 15 8.23 3.57 9.01
N ALA A 16 9.02 4.60 8.73
CA ALA A 16 10.15 4.52 7.83
C ALA A 16 11.13 3.41 8.27
N GLY A 17 11.55 2.56 7.32
CA GLY A 17 12.36 1.37 7.61
C GLY A 17 11.59 0.20 8.24
N GLY A 18 10.28 0.34 8.46
CA GLY A 18 9.41 -0.74 8.89
C GLY A 18 9.14 -1.76 7.79
N ASN A 19 8.63 -2.93 8.17
CA ASN A 19 8.34 -4.02 7.24
C ASN A 19 6.88 -3.98 6.75
N LEU A 20 6.69 -3.52 5.52
CA LEU A 20 5.37 -3.48 4.86
C LEU A 20 4.77 -4.88 4.66
N GLN A 21 5.58 -5.89 4.34
CA GLN A 21 5.10 -7.26 4.14
C GLN A 21 4.50 -7.81 5.43
N THR A 22 5.17 -7.64 6.57
CA THR A 22 4.65 -8.11 7.87
C THR A 22 3.33 -7.43 8.24
N ALA A 23 3.16 -6.15 7.91
CA ALA A 23 1.88 -5.46 8.13
C ALA A 23 0.76 -6.04 7.25
N ILE A 24 1.05 -6.33 5.97
CA ILE A 24 0.10 -6.97 5.04
C ILE A 24 -0.25 -8.39 5.48
N ASP A 25 0.74 -9.15 5.94
CA ASP A 25 0.56 -10.52 6.43
C ASP A 25 -0.32 -10.53 7.70
N SER A 26 -0.20 -9.51 8.55
CA SER A 26 -0.98 -9.39 9.79
C SER A 26 -2.39 -8.80 9.58
N ALA A 27 -2.55 -7.93 8.58
CA ALA A 27 -3.80 -7.23 8.32
C ALA A 27 -4.96 -8.18 8.01
N GLN A 28 -6.14 -7.86 8.54
CA GLN A 28 -7.40 -8.55 8.28
C GLN A 28 -8.28 -7.71 7.35
N PRO A 29 -9.25 -8.33 6.65
CA PRO A 29 -10.25 -7.59 5.87
C PRO A 29 -10.90 -6.47 6.68
N GLY A 30 -10.89 -5.25 6.14
CA GLY A 30 -11.35 -4.04 6.81
C GLY A 30 -10.25 -3.21 7.49
N ASP A 31 -9.04 -3.74 7.66
CA ASP A 31 -7.93 -3.01 8.29
C ASP A 31 -7.37 -1.89 7.40
N THR A 32 -6.77 -0.90 8.06
CA THR A 32 -6.03 0.18 7.41
C THR A 32 -4.55 0.10 7.77
N ILE A 33 -3.69 -0.07 6.76
CA ILE A 33 -2.24 0.04 6.88
C ILE A 33 -1.83 1.47 6.53
N VAL A 34 -1.20 2.16 7.47
CA VAL A 34 -0.72 3.54 7.31
C VAL A 34 0.79 3.52 7.14
N LEU A 35 1.25 3.96 5.98
CA LEU A 35 2.67 4.10 5.64
C LEU A 35 3.13 5.52 5.90
N GLU A 36 4.32 5.68 6.46
CA GLU A 36 4.88 7.01 6.72
C GLU A 36 5.09 7.79 5.40
N ALA A 37 4.55 9.01 5.34
CA ALA A 37 4.68 9.89 4.18
C ALA A 37 6.16 10.16 3.85
N GLY A 38 6.53 9.98 2.58
CA GLY A 38 7.90 10.17 2.11
C GLY A 38 8.86 9.00 2.41
N ALA A 39 8.44 8.00 3.18
CA ALA A 39 9.24 6.80 3.41
C ALA A 39 9.35 5.92 2.16
N SER A 40 10.41 5.12 2.08
CA SER A 40 10.60 4.14 1.01
C SER A 40 10.56 2.72 1.57
N TYR A 41 9.76 1.86 0.94
CA TYR A 41 9.62 0.44 1.24
C TYR A 41 10.06 -0.36 0.03
N THR A 42 10.99 -1.29 0.22
CA THR A 42 11.51 -2.11 -0.89
C THR A 42 10.74 -3.42 -0.96
N GLY A 43 10.29 -3.77 -2.16
CA GLY A 43 9.61 -5.03 -2.47
C GLY A 43 10.57 -6.23 -2.52
N PRO A 44 10.15 -7.35 -3.15
CA PRO A 44 8.84 -7.54 -3.76
C PRO A 44 7.78 -7.73 -2.66
N ILE A 45 6.73 -6.91 -2.67
CA ILE A 45 5.63 -7.03 -1.71
C ILE A 45 4.57 -7.96 -2.30
N THR A 46 4.24 -9.03 -1.58
CA THR A 46 3.21 -9.99 -1.98
C THR A 46 1.91 -9.72 -1.23
N LEU A 47 0.82 -9.54 -1.98
CA LEU A 47 -0.54 -9.46 -1.46
C LEU A 47 -1.12 -10.88 -1.35
N PRO A 48 -1.28 -11.44 -0.14
CA PRO A 48 -1.85 -12.76 0.04
C PRO A 48 -3.38 -12.75 -0.19
N TYR A 49 -3.95 -13.94 -0.41
CA TYR A 49 -5.39 -14.12 -0.25
C TYR A 49 -5.79 -13.94 1.22
N LYS A 50 -6.82 -13.14 1.47
CA LYS A 50 -7.43 -12.94 2.79
C LYS A 50 -8.89 -13.39 2.71
N SER A 51 -9.29 -14.34 3.56
CA SER A 51 -10.67 -14.80 3.62
C SER A 51 -11.55 -13.74 4.27
N GLY A 52 -12.59 -13.29 3.59
CA GLY A 52 -13.55 -12.30 4.07
C GLY A 52 -14.98 -12.62 3.66
N THR A 53 -15.88 -11.68 3.90
CA THR A 53 -17.30 -11.79 3.52
C THR A 53 -17.55 -11.55 2.02
N ASN A 54 -16.51 -11.15 1.27
CA ASN A 54 -16.55 -10.67 -0.12
C ASN A 54 -17.48 -9.45 -0.31
N THR A 55 -17.45 -8.52 0.64
CA THR A 55 -18.22 -7.27 0.62
C THR A 55 -17.30 -6.05 0.68
N ASP A 56 -17.87 -4.84 0.50
CA ASP A 56 -17.13 -3.59 0.68
C ASP A 56 -16.62 -3.36 2.11
N ALA A 57 -16.97 -4.19 3.09
CA ALA A 57 -16.37 -4.15 4.41
C ALA A 57 -14.98 -4.84 4.46
N ASP A 58 -14.62 -5.62 3.43
CA ASP A 58 -13.41 -6.45 3.42
C ASP A 58 -12.16 -5.74 2.87
N TRP A 59 -12.27 -4.48 2.46
CA TRP A 59 -11.14 -3.74 1.88
C TRP A 59 -10.01 -3.54 2.89
N ILE A 60 -8.82 -4.05 2.57
CA ILE A 60 -7.57 -3.70 3.26
C ILE A 60 -7.05 -2.43 2.60
N THR A 61 -7.06 -1.32 3.35
CA THR A 61 -6.66 -0.01 2.84
C THR A 61 -5.21 0.29 3.20
N ILE A 62 -4.34 0.39 2.20
CA ILE A 62 -2.95 0.81 2.34
C ILE A 62 -2.85 2.27 1.94
N ARG A 63 -2.56 3.16 2.89
CA ARG A 63 -2.57 4.61 2.69
C ARG A 63 -1.35 5.31 3.25
N THR A 64 -1.03 6.47 2.71
CA THR A 64 -0.07 7.40 3.33
C THR A 64 -0.58 7.93 4.68
N SER A 65 0.35 8.24 5.58
CA SER A 65 0.14 8.98 6.82
C SER A 65 -0.08 10.48 6.59
N ALA A 66 0.15 10.97 5.36
CA ALA A 66 -0.16 12.34 5.01
C ALA A 66 -1.65 12.63 5.22
N PHE A 67 -1.96 13.79 5.79
CA PHE A 67 -3.32 14.23 6.03
C PHE A 67 -4.15 14.20 4.75
N ASP A 68 -5.39 13.70 4.84
CA ASP A 68 -6.34 13.64 3.72
C ASP A 68 -6.55 15.02 3.07
N SER A 69 -6.42 16.11 3.85
CA SER A 69 -6.50 17.49 3.36
C SER A 69 -5.31 17.93 2.51
N ARG A 70 -4.22 17.16 2.47
CA ARG A 70 -3.03 17.40 1.66
C ARG A 70 -2.91 16.42 0.48
N LEU A 71 -3.85 15.48 0.37
CA LEU A 71 -4.04 14.68 -0.83
C LEU A 71 -5.13 15.32 -1.70
N PRO A 72 -5.12 15.09 -3.02
CA PRO A 72 -6.25 15.46 -3.86
C PRO A 72 -7.54 14.84 -3.31
N ALA A 73 -8.63 15.60 -3.34
CA ALA A 73 -9.94 15.10 -2.93
C ALA A 73 -10.31 13.83 -3.71
N ALA A 74 -11.13 12.95 -3.12
CA ALA A 74 -11.61 11.75 -3.80
C ALA A 74 -12.21 12.11 -5.18
N GLY A 75 -11.67 11.50 -6.25
CA GLY A 75 -12.03 11.80 -7.64
C GLY A 75 -11.03 12.71 -8.38
N GLN A 76 -10.05 13.29 -7.70
CA GLN A 76 -8.95 14.04 -8.31
C GLN A 76 -7.72 13.14 -8.49
N ARG A 77 -7.00 13.35 -9.59
CA ARG A 77 -5.76 12.61 -9.87
C ARG A 77 -4.61 13.18 -9.04
N VAL A 78 -3.71 12.29 -8.63
CA VAL A 78 -2.45 12.66 -7.97
C VAL A 78 -1.53 13.40 -8.94
N GLY A 79 -1.01 14.55 -8.50
CA GLY A 79 -0.04 15.38 -9.23
C GLY A 79 1.36 15.34 -8.62
N PRO A 80 2.43 15.69 -9.38
CA PRO A 80 3.83 15.63 -8.93
C PRO A 80 4.12 16.41 -7.63
N GLU A 81 3.39 17.48 -7.37
CA GLU A 81 3.47 18.32 -6.17
C GLU A 81 3.15 17.56 -4.87
N HIS A 82 2.49 16.40 -4.98
CA HIS A 82 2.14 15.55 -3.83
C HIS A 82 3.17 14.45 -3.57
N ALA A 83 4.20 14.28 -4.42
CA ALA A 83 5.16 13.18 -4.31
C ALA A 83 5.90 13.16 -2.97
N GLY A 84 6.20 14.33 -2.40
CA GLY A 84 6.83 14.45 -1.06
C GLY A 84 5.94 13.98 0.10
N LEU A 85 4.65 13.77 -0.15
CA LEU A 85 3.66 13.29 0.82
C LEU A 85 3.31 11.81 0.60
N MET A 86 3.89 11.17 -0.41
CA MET A 86 3.61 9.77 -0.76
C MET A 86 4.77 8.89 -0.30
N PRO A 87 4.47 7.78 0.39
CA PRO A 87 5.42 6.70 0.55
C PRO A 87 5.66 6.03 -0.80
N LYS A 88 6.88 5.56 -0.98
CA LYS A 88 7.35 4.90 -2.20
C LYS A 88 7.46 3.40 -1.96
N ILE A 89 6.88 2.61 -2.85
CA ILE A 89 7.13 1.17 -2.93
C ILE A 89 8.06 0.93 -4.10
N LEU A 90 9.30 0.57 -3.78
CA LEU A 90 10.37 0.33 -4.75
C LEU A 90 10.39 -1.13 -5.18
N SER A 91 10.70 -1.40 -6.45
CA SER A 91 11.05 -2.77 -6.84
C SER A 91 12.38 -3.19 -6.21
N PRO A 92 12.61 -4.47 -5.90
CA PRO A 92 13.88 -4.92 -5.32
C PRO A 92 15.03 -5.02 -6.35
N GLY A 93 14.78 -4.66 -7.61
CA GLY A 93 15.74 -4.82 -8.70
C GLY A 93 15.66 -6.20 -9.35
N GLY A 94 16.61 -6.53 -10.22
CA GLY A 94 16.70 -7.86 -10.83
C GLY A 94 15.47 -8.28 -11.65
N ASN A 95 14.78 -7.32 -12.30
CA ASN A 95 13.53 -7.53 -13.04
C ASN A 95 12.35 -8.07 -12.20
N GLN A 96 12.41 -7.93 -10.88
CA GLN A 96 11.30 -8.29 -10.01
C GLN A 96 10.34 -7.11 -9.86
N PRO A 97 9.03 -7.36 -9.73
CA PRO A 97 8.04 -6.31 -9.52
C PRO A 97 8.09 -5.75 -8.09
N ALA A 98 7.65 -4.51 -7.93
CA ALA A 98 7.45 -3.92 -6.60
C ALA A 98 6.29 -4.59 -5.82
N LEU A 99 5.26 -5.04 -6.56
CA LEU A 99 4.05 -5.65 -6.01
C LEU A 99 3.71 -6.94 -6.77
N MET A 100 3.32 -7.97 -6.02
CA MET A 100 2.83 -9.25 -6.52
C MET A 100 1.52 -9.59 -5.83
N THR A 101 0.65 -10.30 -6.52
CA THR A 101 -0.59 -10.84 -5.94
C THR A 101 -0.51 -12.35 -5.91
N ALA A 102 -0.76 -12.95 -4.74
CA ALA A 102 -0.99 -14.39 -4.66
C ALA A 102 -2.28 -14.76 -5.39
N ALA A 103 -2.44 -16.05 -5.71
CA ALA A 103 -3.68 -16.55 -6.29
C ALA A 103 -4.89 -16.15 -5.42
N TYR A 104 -5.93 -15.65 -6.07
CA TYR A 104 -7.18 -15.18 -5.44
C TYR A 104 -7.05 -13.94 -4.53
N ALA A 105 -5.90 -13.26 -4.49
CA ALA A 105 -5.79 -11.99 -3.76
C ALA A 105 -6.76 -10.94 -4.33
N HIS A 106 -7.51 -10.26 -3.45
CA HIS A 106 -8.60 -9.35 -3.79
C HIS A 106 -8.85 -8.38 -2.61
N HIS A 107 -9.64 -7.33 -2.83
CA HIS A 107 -10.00 -6.30 -1.84
C HIS A 107 -8.81 -5.53 -1.21
N TYR A 108 -7.78 -5.21 -2.00
CA TYR A 108 -6.71 -4.29 -1.58
C TYR A 108 -6.90 -2.91 -2.21
N ARG A 109 -6.89 -1.86 -1.38
CA ARG A 109 -7.04 -0.47 -1.82
C ARG A 109 -5.79 0.33 -1.49
N PHE A 110 -5.16 0.93 -2.50
CA PHE A 110 -4.02 1.83 -2.31
C PHE A 110 -4.46 3.29 -2.42
N ILE A 111 -4.03 4.14 -1.48
CA ILE A 111 -4.37 5.58 -1.45
C ILE A 111 -3.11 6.41 -1.21
N GLY A 112 -2.75 7.26 -2.18
CA GLY A 112 -1.61 8.18 -2.07
C GLY A 112 -0.27 7.45 -1.92
N ILE A 113 -0.09 6.35 -2.66
CA ILE A 113 1.13 5.54 -2.69
C ILE A 113 1.77 5.67 -4.07
N GLU A 114 3.09 5.83 -4.10
CA GLU A 114 3.87 5.89 -5.33
C GLU A 114 4.62 4.57 -5.55
N PHE A 115 4.59 4.04 -6.77
CA PHE A 115 5.36 2.85 -7.15
C PHE A 115 6.53 3.26 -8.05
N MET A 116 7.74 2.82 -7.72
CA MET A 116 8.95 3.17 -8.45
C MET A 116 9.84 1.93 -8.69
N PRO A 117 10.69 1.96 -9.73
CA PRO A 117 11.78 0.98 -9.85
C PRO A 117 12.79 1.11 -8.71
N HIS A 118 13.62 0.07 -8.53
CA HIS A 118 14.63 -0.09 -7.47
C HIS A 118 15.44 1.16 -7.14
N ASP A 119 15.86 1.90 -8.15
CA ASP A 119 16.50 3.18 -7.95
C ASP A 119 15.49 4.32 -8.11
N ALA A 120 15.06 4.89 -6.98
CA ALA A 120 14.26 6.12 -6.96
C ALA A 120 15.03 7.34 -7.55
N ALA A 121 16.34 7.21 -7.75
CA ALA A 121 17.24 8.20 -8.36
C ALA A 121 17.76 7.80 -9.76
N ALA A 122 17.43 6.61 -10.27
CA ALA A 122 17.85 6.20 -11.61
C ALA A 122 16.91 6.82 -12.64
N TYR A 123 17.34 7.92 -13.22
CA TYR A 123 17.00 8.18 -14.61
C TYR A 123 17.49 7.00 -15.45
N LEU A 124 16.59 6.33 -16.18
CA LEU A 124 16.96 5.46 -17.30
C LEU A 124 17.89 6.26 -18.22
N ARG A 125 19.18 5.95 -18.21
CA ARG A 125 20.20 6.65 -19.02
C ARG A 125 20.45 6.00 -20.39
N GLU A 126 19.62 5.06 -20.82
CA GLU A 126 19.75 4.48 -22.15
C GLU A 126 18.42 4.49 -22.89
N LEU A 127 18.21 5.58 -23.63
CA LEU A 127 17.49 5.52 -24.89
C LEU A 127 18.58 5.47 -25.98
N ILE A 128 18.92 4.27 -26.44
CA ILE A 128 19.68 4.09 -27.68
C ILE A 128 18.69 3.69 -28.76
#